data_AF-A0A9P9JNP3-F1
#
_entry.id   AF-A0A9P9JNP3-F1
#
_cell.length_a   1.000
_cell.length_b   1.000
_cell.length_c   1.000
_cell.angle_alpha   90.00
_cell.angle_beta   90.00
_cell.angle_gamma   90.00
#
_symmetry.space_group_name_H-M   'P 1'
#
loop_
_entity.id
_entity.type
_entity.pdbx_description
1 polymer ?
#
loop_
_entity_poly.entity_id
_entity_poly.type
_entity_poly.pdbx_seq_one_letter_code
_entity_poly.pdbx_strand_id
1 'polypeptide(L)'
;MPATTFPSVSPGEPDLSSERVGLLLRFGKRATFTSAREARYSDENKTLPNNPVLLPSISEHTQLQRAFLRFGLYCQVFPGHESDPYGPGRNPPSDYRADQQFSLFLANLMPWEVEAMCCIEQHFSSRIGNIIDELEELIHAVMSAPGVVLPEPSRPTSQSSAEEQSIHEKLIQDNLIKFADLDLTDLGLFGRDGRHESPEYISYMTSLGLDFMYNLAVSNKRKRTEMIQSNHPVTQEFLPEALDHAPRLPSGPEQNIPHDIVNDDDPSHSNLGYRMFRNASKSGLYMRTSLGYSQYPAMRQLGYVFWDTSRIVSPEVSEKLLAAAQMSLDESKLRFDRRWRETAEDRLKGTKLPKEQFERIEREFGSLLFDDQ
;
A
#
# COMPACT_ATOMS: atom_id res chain seq x y z
N MET A 1 -59.67 27.65 4.84
CA MET A 1 -58.36 27.18 5.31
C MET A 1 -58.43 25.67 5.48
N PRO A 2 -57.73 24.87 4.66
CA PRO A 2 -57.77 23.43 4.78
C PRO A 2 -56.66 22.93 5.73
N ALA A 3 -56.99 21.86 6.46
CA ALA A 3 -56.10 21.13 7.34
C ALA A 3 -55.15 20.24 6.50
N THR A 4 -53.85 20.31 6.80
CA THR A 4 -52.83 19.48 6.17
C THR A 4 -52.52 18.29 7.06
N THR A 5 -52.86 17.11 6.57
CA THR A 5 -52.54 15.80 7.14
C THR A 5 -51.05 15.49 6.91
N PHE A 6 -50.30 15.14 7.96
CA PHE A 6 -48.93 14.62 7.82
C PHE A 6 -48.98 13.12 7.46
N PRO A 7 -48.14 12.64 6.53
CA PRO A 7 -48.04 11.21 6.25
C PRO A 7 -47.25 10.50 7.34
N SER A 8 -47.77 9.36 7.78
CA SER A 8 -47.12 8.39 8.66
C SER A 8 -45.92 7.76 7.96
N VAL A 9 -44.74 7.88 8.58
CA VAL A 9 -43.52 7.16 8.15
C VAL A 9 -43.65 5.70 8.57
N SER A 10 -43.60 4.80 7.59
CA SER A 10 -43.60 3.35 7.79
C SER A 10 -42.24 2.88 8.33
N PRO A 11 -42.18 1.88 9.24
CA PRO A 11 -40.92 1.38 9.76
C PRO A 11 -40.36 0.32 8.81
N GLY A 12 -39.25 0.60 8.15
CA GLY A 12 -38.59 -0.41 7.32
C GLY A 12 -37.53 0.15 6.40
N GLU A 13 -36.32 0.30 6.93
CA GLU A 13 -35.06 -0.12 6.29
C GLU A 13 -33.94 0.05 7.32
N PRO A 14 -33.09 -0.97 7.58
CA PRO A 14 -31.91 -0.78 8.40
C PRO A 14 -31.00 0.20 7.71
N ASP A 15 -30.71 1.31 8.39
CA ASP A 15 -29.83 2.38 7.95
C ASP A 15 -28.43 1.80 7.60
N LEU A 16 -28.17 1.61 6.31
CA LEU A 16 -26.91 1.14 5.72
C LEU A 16 -25.70 1.96 6.22
N SER A 17 -25.92 3.18 6.73
CA SER A 17 -24.86 3.99 7.35
C SER A 17 -24.41 3.45 8.72
N SER A 18 -25.33 2.89 9.52
CA SER A 18 -25.06 2.35 10.86
C SER A 18 -24.25 1.05 10.80
N GLU A 19 -24.52 0.21 9.80
CA GLU A 19 -23.79 -1.05 9.60
C GLU A 19 -22.37 -0.81 9.07
N ARG A 20 -22.20 0.17 8.15
CA ARG A 20 -20.89 0.61 7.64
C ARG A 20 -20.04 1.28 8.71
N VAL A 21 -20.62 2.14 9.55
CA VAL A 21 -19.94 2.70 10.73
C VAL A 21 -19.60 1.60 11.74
N GLY A 22 -20.47 0.61 11.91
CA GLY A 22 -20.20 -0.59 12.70
C GLY A 22 -19.02 -1.42 12.17
N LEU A 23 -18.87 -1.51 10.85
CA LEU A 23 -17.76 -2.19 10.17
C LEU A 23 -16.45 -1.41 10.32
N LEU A 24 -16.48 -0.08 10.16
CA LEU A 24 -15.36 0.83 10.39
C LEU A 24 -14.87 0.81 11.84
N LEU A 25 -15.79 0.75 12.81
CA LEU A 25 -15.45 0.63 14.23
C LEU A 25 -14.93 -0.77 14.58
N ARG A 26 -15.44 -1.83 13.93
CA ARG A 26 -14.86 -3.18 14.02
C ARG A 26 -13.48 -3.23 13.38
N PHE A 27 -13.23 -2.45 12.32
CA PHE A 27 -11.92 -2.30 11.69
C PHE A 27 -10.96 -1.51 12.58
N GLY A 28 -11.37 -0.38 13.18
CA GLY A 28 -10.54 0.37 14.14
C GLY A 28 -10.19 -0.45 15.39
N LYS A 29 -11.07 -1.36 15.83
CA LYS A 29 -10.82 -2.35 16.90
C LYS A 29 -9.98 -3.55 16.44
N ARG A 30 -10.10 -3.96 15.17
CA ARG A 30 -9.34 -5.08 14.60
C ARG A 30 -7.97 -4.68 14.09
N ALA A 31 -7.76 -3.49 13.53
CA ALA A 31 -6.48 -2.98 13.06
C ALA A 31 -5.52 -2.72 14.23
N THR A 32 -6.03 -2.20 15.36
CA THR A 32 -5.30 -2.24 16.64
C THR A 32 -5.01 -3.67 17.08
N PHE A 33 -5.94 -4.60 16.87
CA PHE A 33 -5.72 -6.02 17.15
C PHE A 33 -4.72 -6.67 16.19
N THR A 34 -4.64 -6.32 14.90
CA THR A 34 -3.71 -6.91 13.92
C THR A 34 -2.31 -6.39 14.15
N SER A 35 -2.12 -5.09 14.42
CA SER A 35 -0.84 -4.54 14.85
C SER A 35 -0.38 -5.15 16.20
N ALA A 36 -1.31 -5.40 17.13
CA ALA A 36 -1.04 -6.11 18.38
C ALA A 36 -1.00 -7.65 18.25
N ARG A 37 -1.38 -8.23 17.10
CA ARG A 37 -1.33 -9.68 16.79
C ARG A 37 -0.10 -10.02 15.97
N GLU A 38 0.37 -9.12 15.11
CA GLU A 38 1.66 -9.22 14.43
C GLU A 38 2.81 -9.07 15.43
N ALA A 39 2.65 -8.24 16.48
CA ALA A 39 3.52 -8.26 17.66
C ALA A 39 3.52 -9.61 18.41
N ARG A 40 2.50 -10.48 18.25
CA ARG A 40 2.44 -11.82 18.86
C ARG A 40 3.08 -12.91 18.01
N TYR A 41 3.22 -12.72 16.70
CA TYR A 41 3.79 -13.75 15.82
C TYR A 41 5.33 -13.77 15.82
N SER A 42 6.00 -12.72 16.32
CA SER A 42 7.44 -12.75 16.57
C SER A 42 7.82 -13.36 17.93
N ASP A 43 6.86 -13.79 18.74
CA ASP A 43 7.10 -14.32 20.09
C ASP A 43 6.20 -15.53 20.38
N GLU A 44 6.21 -16.52 19.48
CA GLU A 44 5.62 -17.84 19.75
C GLU A 44 6.53 -18.64 20.70
N ASN A 45 6.55 -18.25 21.97
CA ASN A 45 6.64 -19.14 23.13
C ASN A 45 6.62 -18.33 24.43
N LYS A 46 5.46 -17.77 24.79
CA LYS A 46 5.06 -17.59 26.20
C LYS A 46 3.57 -17.21 26.30
N THR A 47 2.83 -18.07 26.98
CA THR A 47 1.53 -17.78 27.58
C THR A 47 1.57 -16.52 28.44
N LEU A 48 0.64 -15.57 28.23
CA LEU A 48 -0.04 -14.83 29.30
C LEU A 48 -1.24 -14.02 28.76
N PRO A 49 -2.45 -14.17 29.32
CA PRO A 49 -3.57 -13.27 29.06
C PRO A 49 -3.39 -11.97 29.87
N ASN A 50 -3.76 -10.83 29.28
CA ASN A 50 -3.84 -9.51 29.91
C ASN A 50 -2.51 -8.78 30.21
N ASN A 51 -1.71 -8.49 29.18
CA ASN A 51 -0.68 -7.46 29.29
C ASN A 51 -1.30 -6.06 28.99
N PRO A 52 -1.45 -5.14 29.97
CA PRO A 52 -2.02 -3.80 29.76
C PRO A 52 -1.22 -2.96 28.75
N VAL A 53 0.04 -3.33 28.50
CA VAL A 53 0.89 -2.76 27.44
C VAL A 53 0.34 -3.04 26.04
N LEU A 54 -0.62 -3.95 25.84
CA LEU A 54 -1.15 -4.28 24.50
C LEU A 54 -2.48 -3.60 24.15
N LEU A 55 -3.17 -2.97 25.11
CA LEU A 55 -4.48 -2.35 24.87
C LEU A 55 -4.34 -0.84 24.68
N PRO A 56 -4.70 -0.27 23.51
CA PRO A 56 -4.61 1.17 23.30
C PRO A 56 -5.45 1.91 24.34
N SER A 57 -4.97 3.07 24.77
CA SER A 57 -5.75 3.95 25.64
C SER A 57 -7.02 4.42 24.92
N ILE A 58 -7.94 5.04 25.68
CA ILE A 58 -9.15 5.66 25.10
C ILE A 58 -8.75 6.75 24.09
N SER A 59 -7.68 7.51 24.35
CA SER A 59 -7.22 8.55 23.44
C SER A 59 -6.63 7.97 22.16
N GLU A 60 -5.68 7.04 22.27
CA GLU A 60 -5.09 6.33 21.13
C GLU A 60 -6.16 5.69 20.26
N HIS A 61 -7.13 5.04 20.90
CA HIS A 61 -8.26 4.43 20.21
C HIS A 61 -9.13 5.45 19.49
N THR A 62 -9.43 6.58 20.13
CA THR A 62 -10.23 7.66 19.55
C THR A 62 -9.52 8.31 18.36
N GLN A 63 -8.23 8.60 18.48
CA GLN A 63 -7.43 9.17 17.39
C GLN A 63 -7.35 8.20 16.20
N LEU A 64 -7.14 6.92 16.48
CA LEU A 64 -7.10 5.91 15.43
C LEU A 64 -8.46 5.75 14.73
N GLN A 65 -9.56 5.70 15.48
CA GLN A 65 -10.91 5.66 14.90
C GLN A 65 -11.17 6.88 14.01
N ARG A 66 -10.81 8.07 14.47
CA ARG A 66 -10.96 9.30 13.68
C ARG A 66 -10.10 9.28 12.42
N ALA A 67 -8.87 8.77 12.49
CA ALA A 67 -8.00 8.62 11.33
C ALA A 67 -8.59 7.65 10.29
N PHE A 68 -9.09 6.49 10.72
CA PHE A 68 -9.80 5.57 9.84
C PHE A 68 -11.04 6.19 9.22
N LEU A 69 -11.84 6.93 10.00
CA LEU A 69 -13.02 7.62 9.47
C LEU A 69 -12.64 8.64 8.41
N ARG A 70 -11.64 9.49 8.67
CA ARG A 70 -11.18 10.50 7.70
C ARG A 70 -10.59 9.85 6.45
N PHE A 71 -9.77 8.81 6.59
CA PHE A 71 -9.23 8.07 5.47
C PHE A 71 -10.34 7.39 4.65
N GLY A 72 -11.31 6.74 5.30
CA GLY A 72 -12.46 6.14 4.65
C GLY A 72 -13.32 7.15 3.89
N LEU A 73 -13.56 8.33 4.47
CA LEU A 73 -14.23 9.44 3.79
C LEU A 73 -13.41 9.95 2.59
N TYR A 74 -12.09 10.05 2.73
CA TYR A 74 -11.20 10.46 1.65
C TYR A 74 -11.30 9.48 0.46
N CYS A 75 -11.23 8.17 0.70
CA CYS A 75 -11.44 7.14 -0.33
C CYS A 75 -12.83 7.23 -0.99
N GLN A 76 -13.88 7.62 -0.25
CA GLN A 76 -15.23 7.74 -0.82
C GLN A 76 -15.41 9.01 -1.66
N VAL A 77 -14.76 10.11 -1.29
CA VAL A 77 -14.83 11.38 -2.01
C VAL A 77 -13.94 11.36 -3.25
N PHE A 78 -12.80 10.67 -3.18
CA PHE A 78 -11.83 10.52 -4.26
C PHE A 78 -11.62 9.03 -4.57
N PRO A 79 -12.66 8.33 -5.06
CA PRO A 79 -12.61 6.89 -5.26
C PRO A 79 -11.60 6.50 -6.34
N GLY A 80 -10.97 5.35 -6.12
CA GLY A 80 -10.33 4.60 -7.19
C GLY A 80 -11.35 4.30 -8.28
N HIS A 81 -11.06 4.60 -9.55
CA HIS A 81 -11.95 4.19 -10.62
C HIS A 81 -11.73 2.69 -10.88
N GLU A 82 -12.73 1.85 -10.62
CA GLU A 82 -12.78 0.51 -11.21
C GLU A 82 -12.88 0.74 -12.73
N SER A 83 -11.76 0.68 -13.44
CA SER A 83 -11.73 0.94 -14.88
C SER A 83 -12.48 -0.17 -15.62
N ASP A 84 -13.52 0.22 -16.36
CA ASP A 84 -13.99 -0.49 -17.55
C ASP A 84 -12.84 -0.48 -18.59
N PRO A 85 -12.28 -1.64 -18.97
CA PRO A 85 -11.14 -1.70 -19.90
C PRO A 85 -11.48 -1.40 -21.38
N TYR A 86 -12.76 -1.25 -21.77
CA TYR A 86 -13.16 -1.37 -23.20
C TYR A 86 -13.67 -0.09 -23.90
N GLY A 87 -13.50 1.11 -23.34
CA GLY A 87 -13.98 2.34 -23.98
C GLY A 87 -12.90 3.17 -24.69
N PRO A 88 -12.87 3.31 -26.03
CA PRO A 88 -12.08 4.34 -26.71
C PRO A 88 -12.80 5.69 -26.51
N GLY A 89 -12.62 6.27 -25.34
CA GLY A 89 -13.26 7.51 -24.96
C GLY A 89 -12.99 7.83 -23.50
N ARG A 90 -11.83 8.48 -23.26
CA ARG A 90 -11.51 9.31 -22.07
C ARG A 90 -12.62 9.35 -21.00
N ASN A 91 -12.69 8.37 -20.12
CA ASN A 91 -13.28 8.59 -18.80
C ASN A 91 -12.14 9.08 -17.90
N PRO A 92 -12.33 10.20 -17.19
CA PRO A 92 -11.21 10.94 -16.64
C PRO A 92 -10.56 10.13 -15.50
N PRO A 93 -9.25 10.36 -15.23
CA PRO A 93 -8.71 10.07 -13.89
C PRO A 93 -9.64 10.69 -12.87
N SER A 94 -9.76 10.15 -11.64
CA SER A 94 -10.52 10.74 -10.51
C SER A 94 -10.98 12.16 -10.80
N ASP A 95 -12.29 12.44 -10.81
CA ASP A 95 -12.87 13.76 -11.17
C ASP A 95 -12.11 14.94 -10.54
N TYR A 96 -11.40 14.66 -9.44
CA TYR A 96 -10.45 15.53 -8.78
C TYR A 96 -8.98 15.14 -9.03
N ARG A 97 -8.25 16.06 -9.64
CA ARG A 97 -6.78 16.05 -9.70
C ARG A 97 -6.17 16.20 -8.30
N ALA A 98 -4.93 15.80 -8.11
CA ALA A 98 -4.20 15.86 -6.84
C ALA A 98 -4.26 17.24 -6.14
N ASP A 99 -4.14 18.33 -6.90
CA ASP A 99 -4.26 19.70 -6.39
C ASP A 99 -5.66 20.02 -5.87
N GLN A 100 -6.69 19.49 -6.53
CA GLN A 100 -8.09 19.61 -6.10
C GLN A 100 -8.37 18.75 -4.87
N GLN A 101 -7.87 17.50 -4.82
CA GLN A 101 -7.98 16.63 -3.65
C GLN A 101 -7.40 17.31 -2.40
N PHE A 102 -6.23 17.93 -2.54
CA PHE A 102 -5.62 18.71 -1.47
C PHE A 102 -6.50 19.89 -1.05
N SER A 103 -6.89 20.74 -2.00
CA SER A 103 -7.60 21.99 -1.72
C SER A 103 -9.00 21.77 -1.14
N LEU A 104 -9.70 20.72 -1.58
CA LEU A 104 -11.08 20.44 -1.18
C LEU A 104 -11.16 19.67 0.14
N PHE A 105 -10.16 18.85 0.48
CA PHE A 105 -10.22 17.98 1.65
C PHE A 105 -9.07 18.21 2.62
N LEU A 106 -7.82 17.99 2.18
CA LEU A 106 -6.65 17.99 3.08
C LEU A 106 -6.35 19.36 3.69
N ALA A 107 -6.60 20.44 2.94
CA ALA A 107 -6.42 21.82 3.41
C ALA A 107 -7.40 22.21 4.54
N ASN A 108 -8.51 21.47 4.69
CA ASN A 108 -9.49 21.68 5.74
C ASN A 108 -9.19 20.89 7.02
N LEU A 109 -8.10 20.11 7.03
CA LEU A 109 -7.65 19.33 8.17
C LEU A 109 -6.38 19.93 8.79
N MET A 110 -6.23 19.73 10.09
CA MET A 110 -5.00 20.05 10.79
C MET A 110 -3.87 19.15 10.28
N PRO A 111 -2.63 19.65 10.21
CA PRO A 111 -1.48 18.88 9.76
C PRO A 111 -1.28 17.51 10.43
N TRP A 112 -1.59 17.40 11.72
CA TRP A 112 -1.48 16.12 12.46
C TRP A 112 -2.59 15.13 12.10
N GLU A 113 -3.78 15.61 11.74
CA GLU A 113 -4.88 14.77 11.29
C GLU A 113 -4.57 14.17 9.90
N VAL A 114 -3.95 14.96 9.02
CA VAL A 114 -3.47 14.49 7.72
C VAL A 114 -2.34 13.48 7.89
N GLU A 115 -1.41 13.71 8.81
CA GLU A 115 -0.36 12.74 9.10
C GLU A 115 -0.90 11.43 9.67
N ALA A 116 -1.96 11.49 10.48
CA ALA A 116 -2.67 10.30 10.93
C ALA A 116 -3.27 9.51 9.76
N MET A 117 -3.85 10.18 8.76
CA MET A 117 -4.29 9.53 7.52
C MET A 117 -3.10 8.91 6.75
N CYS A 118 -1.96 9.59 6.68
CA CYS A 118 -0.76 9.06 6.03
C CYS A 118 -0.23 7.80 6.73
N CYS A 119 -0.37 7.69 8.06
CA CYS A 119 -0.01 6.47 8.78
C CYS A 119 -0.92 5.30 8.41
N ILE A 120 -2.22 5.56 8.20
CA ILE A 120 -3.19 4.54 7.74
C ILE A 120 -2.89 4.11 6.31
N GLU A 121 -2.66 5.07 5.41
CA GLU A 121 -2.28 4.80 4.02
C GLU A 121 -0.99 3.98 3.95
N GLN A 122 0.08 4.42 4.64
CA GLN A 122 1.35 3.70 4.69
C GLN A 122 1.20 2.26 5.21
N HIS A 123 0.33 2.06 6.21
CA HIS A 123 0.04 0.73 6.74
C HIS A 123 -0.57 -0.18 5.65
N PHE A 124 -1.55 0.33 4.91
CA PHE A 124 -2.17 -0.42 3.81
C PHE A 124 -1.22 -0.64 2.65
N SER A 125 -0.50 0.40 2.22
CA SER A 125 0.47 0.33 1.15
C SER A 125 1.57 -0.70 1.42
N SER A 126 2.08 -0.77 2.65
CA SER A 126 3.01 -1.83 3.06
C SER A 126 2.38 -3.22 3.00
N ARG A 127 1.11 -3.39 3.42
CA ARG A 127 0.45 -4.71 3.38
C ARG A 127 0.22 -5.19 1.94
N ILE A 128 -0.26 -4.31 1.07
CA ILE A 128 -0.48 -4.62 -0.34
C ILE A 128 0.85 -4.94 -1.01
N GLY A 129 1.89 -4.14 -0.77
CA GLY A 129 3.24 -4.41 -1.25
C GLY A 129 3.73 -5.79 -0.83
N ASN A 130 3.57 -6.18 0.44
CA ASN A 130 3.95 -7.51 0.90
C ASN A 130 3.18 -8.63 0.17
N ILE A 131 1.90 -8.43 -0.13
CA ILE A 131 1.10 -9.41 -0.89
C ILE A 131 1.62 -9.50 -2.33
N ILE A 132 1.97 -8.39 -2.97
CA ILE A 132 2.59 -8.40 -4.30
C ILE A 132 3.94 -9.14 -4.25
N ASP A 133 4.74 -8.93 -3.20
CA ASP A 133 6.00 -9.67 -3.01
C ASP A 133 5.76 -11.18 -2.88
N GLU A 134 4.69 -11.60 -2.20
CA GLU A 134 4.30 -13.02 -2.14
C GLU A 134 3.95 -13.61 -3.53
N LEU A 135 3.49 -12.79 -4.49
CA LEU A 135 3.22 -13.24 -5.86
C LEU A 135 4.51 -13.58 -6.63
N GLU A 136 5.68 -13.16 -6.16
CA GLU A 136 6.96 -13.56 -6.75
C GLU A 136 7.28 -15.06 -6.60
N GLU A 137 6.40 -15.87 -6.01
CA GLU A 137 6.41 -17.32 -6.20
C GLU A 137 6.40 -17.73 -7.69
N LEU A 138 5.95 -16.83 -8.56
CA LEU A 138 6.19 -16.85 -10.01
C LEU A 138 7.63 -17.30 -10.35
N ILE A 139 8.64 -16.77 -9.65
CA ILE A 139 10.04 -17.08 -9.92
C ILE A 139 10.31 -18.58 -9.71
N HIS A 140 9.79 -19.14 -8.62
CA HIS A 140 9.90 -20.57 -8.36
C HIS A 140 9.14 -21.40 -9.42
N ALA A 141 7.96 -20.94 -9.84
CA ALA A 141 7.16 -21.60 -10.88
C ALA A 141 7.88 -21.61 -12.24
N VAL A 142 8.52 -20.50 -12.62
CA VAL A 142 9.36 -20.37 -13.82
C VAL A 142 10.56 -21.31 -13.74
N MET A 143 11.30 -21.30 -12.63
CA MET A 143 12.50 -22.13 -12.47
C MET A 143 12.20 -23.63 -12.40
N SER A 144 10.97 -24.00 -11.99
CA SER A 144 10.51 -25.39 -11.92
C SER A 144 9.78 -25.86 -13.19
N ALA A 145 9.65 -25.00 -14.21
CA ALA A 145 8.92 -25.34 -15.42
C ALA A 145 9.67 -26.39 -16.27
N PRO A 146 9.00 -27.46 -16.72
CA PRO A 146 9.59 -28.43 -17.63
C PRO A 146 10.12 -27.77 -18.91
N GLY A 147 11.36 -28.08 -19.29
CA GLY A 147 11.98 -27.55 -20.49
C GLY A 147 12.48 -26.10 -20.37
N VAL A 148 12.53 -25.52 -19.16
CA VAL A 148 13.15 -24.22 -18.93
C VAL A 148 14.63 -24.26 -19.31
N VAL A 149 15.07 -23.24 -20.05
CA VAL A 149 16.47 -23.03 -20.41
C VAL A 149 16.98 -21.84 -19.61
N LEU A 150 17.90 -22.10 -18.69
CA LEU A 150 18.56 -21.08 -17.89
C LEU A 150 19.64 -20.35 -18.71
N PRO A 151 19.96 -19.08 -18.39
CA PRO A 151 21.06 -18.38 -19.04
C PRO A 151 22.39 -19.13 -18.85
N GLU A 152 23.09 -19.42 -19.95
CA GLU A 152 24.41 -20.03 -19.86
C GLU A 152 25.41 -19.05 -19.21
N PRO A 153 26.18 -19.49 -18.20
CA PRO A 153 27.28 -18.69 -17.70
C PRO A 153 28.34 -18.59 -18.80
N SER A 154 28.56 -17.37 -19.31
CA SER A 154 29.51 -16.98 -20.35
C SER A 154 30.71 -17.93 -20.47
N ARG A 155 30.61 -18.96 -21.31
CA ARG A 155 31.73 -19.84 -21.65
C ARG A 155 32.28 -19.45 -23.03
N PRO A 156 33.61 -19.42 -23.20
CA PRO A 156 34.20 -19.17 -24.51
C PRO A 156 33.81 -20.30 -25.47
N THR A 157 33.36 -19.89 -26.65
CA THR A 157 32.82 -20.71 -27.73
C THR A 157 33.84 -21.76 -28.19
N SER A 158 33.56 -23.03 -27.91
CA SER A 158 34.25 -24.16 -28.56
C SER A 158 33.30 -24.74 -29.60
N GLN A 159 33.61 -24.49 -30.87
CA GLN A 159 32.90 -25.05 -32.02
C GLN A 159 33.23 -26.54 -32.14
N SER A 160 32.23 -27.43 -32.03
CA SER A 160 32.26 -28.67 -32.83
C SER A 160 30.87 -29.25 -33.09
N SER A 161 30.57 -29.38 -34.39
CA SER A 161 29.83 -30.46 -35.06
C SER A 161 28.50 -30.96 -34.48
N ALA A 162 27.38 -30.57 -35.10
CA ALA A 162 26.17 -31.41 -35.21
C ALA A 162 25.18 -30.85 -36.25
N GLU A 163 25.30 -31.23 -37.53
CA GLU A 163 24.39 -30.77 -38.58
C GLU A 163 23.04 -31.54 -38.63
N GLU A 164 22.88 -32.64 -37.90
CA GLU A 164 21.62 -33.43 -37.88
C GLU A 164 20.78 -33.25 -36.59
N GLN A 165 21.34 -32.69 -35.51
CA GLN A 165 20.56 -32.18 -34.36
C GLN A 165 19.92 -30.81 -34.66
N SER A 166 20.41 -30.14 -35.71
CA SER A 166 20.07 -28.77 -36.13
C SER A 166 18.59 -28.50 -36.38
N ILE A 167 17.80 -29.45 -36.90
CA ILE A 167 16.38 -29.20 -37.21
C ILE A 167 15.50 -29.32 -35.97
N HIS A 168 15.70 -30.36 -35.13
CA HIS A 168 14.92 -30.54 -33.92
C HIS A 168 15.31 -29.50 -32.86
N GLU A 169 16.59 -29.15 -32.78
CA GLU A 169 17.11 -28.12 -31.88
C GLU A 169 16.71 -26.71 -32.32
N LYS A 170 16.61 -26.44 -33.64
CA LYS A 170 15.95 -25.23 -34.17
C LYS A 170 14.46 -25.20 -33.85
N LEU A 171 13.72 -26.30 -34.03
CA LEU A 171 12.28 -26.32 -33.75
C LEU A 171 11.99 -26.13 -32.25
N ILE A 172 12.86 -26.67 -31.39
CA ILE A 172 12.83 -26.45 -29.94
C ILE A 172 13.16 -24.99 -29.65
N GLN A 173 14.21 -24.42 -30.25
CA GLN A 173 14.54 -22.99 -30.09
C GLN A 173 13.46 -22.05 -30.61
N ASP A 174 12.77 -22.41 -31.69
CA ASP A 174 11.67 -21.63 -32.28
C ASP A 174 10.40 -21.66 -31.40
N ASN A 175 10.26 -22.65 -30.50
CA ASN A 175 9.13 -22.77 -29.58
C ASN A 175 9.45 -22.28 -28.15
N LEU A 176 10.63 -21.68 -27.95
CA LEU A 176 11.07 -21.11 -26.68
C LEU A 176 10.82 -19.60 -26.66
N ILE A 177 9.99 -19.16 -25.71
CA ILE A 177 9.72 -17.75 -25.43
C ILE A 177 10.74 -17.25 -24.40
N LYS A 178 11.30 -16.07 -24.64
CA LYS A 178 12.17 -15.40 -23.66
C LYS A 178 11.30 -14.84 -22.54
N PHE A 179 11.74 -15.02 -21.30
CA PHE A 179 11.11 -14.38 -20.15
C PHE A 179 11.66 -12.94 -20.04
N ALA A 180 11.13 -12.06 -20.88
CA ALA A 180 11.53 -10.65 -21.01
C ALA A 180 10.32 -9.85 -21.52
N ASP A 181 10.38 -8.52 -21.37
CA ASP A 181 9.33 -7.59 -21.81
C ASP A 181 7.96 -7.95 -21.21
N LEU A 182 7.94 -8.31 -19.92
CA LEU A 182 6.71 -8.77 -19.24
C LEU A 182 5.65 -7.68 -19.15
N ASP A 183 6.07 -6.42 -19.25
CA ASP A 183 5.20 -5.23 -19.33
C ASP A 183 4.26 -5.26 -20.55
N LEU A 184 4.57 -6.07 -21.57
CA LEU A 184 3.75 -6.27 -22.76
C LEU A 184 2.84 -7.50 -22.67
N THR A 185 2.81 -8.18 -21.52
CA THR A 185 2.00 -9.38 -21.29
C THR A 185 1.14 -9.25 -20.03
N ASP A 186 0.33 -10.27 -19.74
CA ASP A 186 -0.50 -10.29 -18.53
C ASP A 186 0.34 -10.31 -17.24
N LEU A 187 1.66 -10.50 -17.35
CA LEU A 187 2.62 -10.49 -16.25
C LEU A 187 3.22 -9.10 -15.98
N GLY A 188 2.61 -8.02 -16.47
CA GLY A 188 3.15 -6.65 -16.35
C GLY A 188 3.56 -6.25 -14.93
N LEU A 189 2.86 -6.71 -13.89
CA LEU A 189 3.22 -6.49 -12.47
C LEU A 189 4.64 -6.97 -12.09
N PHE A 190 5.18 -7.92 -12.85
CA PHE A 190 6.49 -8.54 -12.65
C PHE A 190 7.58 -7.98 -13.57
N GLY A 191 7.20 -7.16 -14.55
CA GLY A 191 8.08 -6.46 -15.47
C GLY A 191 8.77 -5.25 -14.86
N ARG A 192 9.53 -4.53 -15.68
CA ARG A 192 10.26 -3.34 -15.24
C ARG A 192 9.32 -2.16 -15.03
N ASP A 193 8.47 -1.89 -16.00
CA ASP A 193 7.54 -0.76 -15.94
C ASP A 193 6.49 -1.01 -14.84
N GLY A 194 5.94 -2.23 -14.72
CA GLY A 194 4.99 -2.54 -13.64
C GLY A 194 5.60 -2.46 -12.23
N ARG A 195 6.91 -2.70 -12.06
CA ARG A 195 7.58 -2.44 -10.78
C ARG A 195 7.85 -0.96 -10.55
N HIS A 196 8.15 -0.21 -11.62
CA HIS A 196 8.32 1.23 -11.54
C HIS A 196 7.02 1.96 -11.20
N GLU A 197 5.89 1.49 -11.73
CA GLU A 197 4.52 1.96 -11.47
C GLU A 197 3.89 1.32 -10.22
N SER A 198 4.60 0.40 -9.55
CA SER A 198 4.09 -0.30 -8.37
C SER A 198 3.65 0.64 -7.24
N PRO A 199 4.33 1.76 -6.93
CA PRO A 199 3.84 2.73 -5.96
C PRO A 199 2.48 3.31 -6.32
N GLU A 200 2.28 3.69 -7.58
CA GLU A 200 1.04 4.24 -8.12
C GLU A 200 -0.07 3.20 -8.12
N TYR A 201 0.24 1.94 -8.46
CA TYR A 201 -0.70 0.82 -8.38
C TYR A 201 -1.10 0.49 -6.94
N ILE A 202 -0.16 0.53 -6.00
CA ILE A 202 -0.44 0.37 -4.57
C ILE A 202 -1.33 1.51 -4.08
N SER A 203 -1.02 2.75 -4.45
CA SER A 203 -1.81 3.94 -4.15
C SER A 203 -3.24 3.79 -4.66
N TYR A 204 -3.41 3.35 -5.92
CA TYR A 204 -4.71 3.01 -6.50
C TYR A 204 -5.45 1.95 -5.66
N MET A 205 -4.81 0.83 -5.31
CA MET A 205 -5.46 -0.18 -4.47
C MET A 205 -5.85 0.38 -3.09
N THR A 206 -5.08 1.31 -2.52
CA THR A 206 -5.51 2.03 -1.30
C THR A 206 -6.70 2.94 -1.49
N SER A 207 -6.86 3.52 -2.67
CA SER A 207 -8.00 4.37 -3.00
C SER A 207 -9.33 3.61 -3.14
N LEU A 208 -9.30 2.29 -3.36
CA LEU A 208 -10.49 1.42 -3.36
C LEU A 208 -11.19 1.36 -1.98
N GLY A 209 -10.52 1.84 -0.93
CA GLY A 209 -11.13 2.11 0.35
C GLY A 209 -11.09 0.95 1.35
N LEU A 210 -11.73 1.18 2.49
CA LEU A 210 -11.60 0.33 3.67
C LEU A 210 -12.25 -1.05 3.53
N ASP A 211 -13.30 -1.18 2.72
CA ASP A 211 -13.95 -2.46 2.47
C ASP A 211 -13.04 -3.37 1.63
N PHE A 212 -12.39 -2.83 0.60
CA PHE A 212 -11.37 -3.55 -0.16
C PHE A 212 -10.22 -4.00 0.76
N MET A 213 -9.69 -3.09 1.59
CA MET A 213 -8.62 -3.42 2.52
C MET A 213 -8.99 -4.49 3.54
N TYR A 214 -10.21 -4.41 4.06
CA TYR A 214 -10.72 -5.42 4.98
C TYR A 214 -10.80 -6.78 4.30
N ASN A 215 -11.40 -6.83 3.11
CA ASN A 215 -11.51 -8.06 2.34
C ASN A 215 -10.14 -8.64 2.02
N LEU A 216 -9.17 -7.81 1.64
CA LEU A 216 -7.80 -8.23 1.38
C LEU A 216 -7.14 -8.80 2.64
N ALA A 217 -7.32 -8.17 3.80
CA ALA A 217 -6.68 -8.57 5.06
C ALA A 217 -7.25 -9.89 5.64
N VAL A 218 -8.55 -10.16 5.47
CA VAL A 218 -9.20 -11.37 6.02
C VAL A 218 -9.23 -12.55 5.04
N SER A 219 -8.91 -12.31 3.77
CA SER A 219 -8.90 -13.34 2.74
C SER A 219 -7.71 -14.27 2.87
N ASN A 220 -7.89 -15.52 2.40
CA ASN A 220 -6.79 -16.46 2.25
C ASN A 220 -5.89 -16.04 1.07
N LYS A 221 -4.70 -16.65 0.99
CA LYS A 221 -3.70 -16.33 -0.03
C LYS A 221 -4.26 -16.31 -1.45
N ARG A 222 -4.97 -17.37 -1.87
CA ARG A 222 -5.57 -17.48 -3.20
C ARG A 222 -6.50 -16.30 -3.51
N LYS A 223 -7.43 -15.99 -2.60
CA LYS A 223 -8.38 -14.89 -2.81
C LYS A 223 -7.69 -13.53 -2.79
N ARG A 224 -6.62 -13.34 -2.01
CA ARG A 224 -5.80 -12.11 -2.07
C ARG A 224 -5.15 -11.97 -3.44
N THR A 225 -4.55 -13.04 -3.96
CA THR A 225 -3.96 -13.07 -5.30
C THR A 225 -4.99 -12.72 -6.37
N GLU A 226 -6.16 -13.37 -6.35
CA GLU A 226 -7.27 -13.06 -7.28
C GLU A 226 -7.69 -11.58 -7.18
N MET A 227 -7.80 -11.02 -5.97
CA MET A 227 -8.15 -9.60 -5.78
C MET A 227 -7.10 -8.64 -6.35
N ILE A 228 -5.81 -8.94 -6.21
CA ILE A 228 -4.73 -8.14 -6.81
C ILE A 228 -4.80 -8.26 -8.33
N GLN A 229 -4.82 -9.49 -8.87
CA GLN A 229 -4.81 -9.74 -10.32
C GLN A 229 -6.05 -9.21 -11.05
N SER A 230 -7.20 -9.13 -10.37
CA SER A 230 -8.45 -8.57 -10.93
C SER A 230 -8.42 -7.04 -11.03
N ASN A 231 -7.43 -6.38 -10.44
CA ASN A 231 -7.26 -4.94 -10.48
C ASN A 231 -6.11 -4.60 -11.43
N HIS A 232 -6.42 -3.93 -12.54
CA HIS A 232 -5.40 -3.49 -13.47
C HIS A 232 -4.48 -2.45 -12.82
N PRO A 233 -3.18 -2.41 -13.15
CA PRO A 233 -2.31 -1.28 -12.83
C PRO A 233 -2.81 -0.04 -13.58
N VAL A 234 -3.78 0.65 -12.99
CA VAL A 234 -4.17 2.00 -13.42
C VAL A 234 -3.42 2.98 -12.54
N THR A 235 -2.79 3.95 -13.18
CA THR A 235 -2.18 5.07 -12.47
C THR A 235 -3.28 6.06 -12.07
N GLN A 236 -3.42 6.30 -10.77
CA GLN A 236 -4.36 7.27 -10.24
C GLN A 236 -3.69 8.13 -9.16
N GLU A 237 -3.84 9.45 -9.31
CA GLU A 237 -3.46 10.41 -8.27
C GLU A 237 -4.34 10.21 -7.03
N PHE A 238 -3.73 10.07 -5.86
CA PHE A 238 -4.41 9.88 -4.59
C PHE A 238 -3.72 10.69 -3.48
N LEU A 239 -3.73 10.19 -2.24
CA LEU A 239 -3.23 10.89 -1.07
C LEU A 239 -1.75 11.31 -1.20
N PRO A 240 -0.81 10.45 -1.67
CA PRO A 240 0.57 10.86 -1.82
C PRO A 240 0.76 12.04 -2.79
N GLU A 241 0.11 11.97 -3.95
CA GLU A 241 0.20 12.97 -5.00
C GLU A 241 -0.46 14.29 -4.54
N ALA A 242 -1.60 14.22 -3.86
CA ALA A 242 -2.28 15.39 -3.30
C ALA A 242 -1.38 16.16 -2.32
N LEU A 243 -0.57 15.48 -1.51
CA LEU A 243 0.32 16.13 -0.55
C LEU A 243 1.47 16.88 -1.22
N ASP A 244 1.86 16.54 -2.45
CA ASP A 244 2.88 17.29 -3.18
C ASP A 244 2.43 18.70 -3.58
N HIS A 245 1.12 18.95 -3.58
CA HIS A 245 0.50 20.25 -3.79
C HIS A 245 0.37 21.10 -2.52
N ALA A 246 0.75 20.56 -1.35
CA ALA A 246 0.71 21.32 -0.10
C ALA A 246 1.58 22.59 -0.18
N PRO A 247 1.14 23.73 0.38
CA PRO A 247 1.91 24.97 0.31
C PRO A 247 3.28 24.79 0.97
N ARG A 248 4.32 25.23 0.26
CA ARG A 248 5.67 25.34 0.82
C ARG A 248 5.67 26.56 1.74
N LEU A 249 5.86 26.37 3.05
CA LEU A 249 6.10 27.52 3.91
C LEU A 249 7.42 28.17 3.48
N PRO A 250 7.48 29.51 3.36
CA PRO A 250 8.77 30.17 3.35
C PRO A 250 9.52 29.76 4.62
N SER A 251 10.83 29.60 4.54
CA SER A 251 11.71 29.29 5.67
C SER A 251 11.54 30.36 6.76
N GLY A 252 10.51 30.21 7.58
CA GLY A 252 10.17 31.07 8.69
C GLY A 252 10.91 30.62 9.94
N PRO A 253 11.06 31.50 10.94
CA PRO A 253 11.68 31.11 12.20
C PRO A 253 10.93 29.89 12.75
N GLU A 254 11.71 28.91 13.22
CA GLU A 254 11.24 27.74 13.94
C GLU A 254 10.09 28.15 14.86
N GLN A 255 8.88 27.66 14.60
CA GLN A 255 7.82 27.79 15.58
C GLN A 255 8.29 26.99 16.79
N ASN A 256 8.81 27.69 17.79
CA ASN A 256 9.20 27.12 19.08
C ASN A 256 8.04 26.23 19.53
N ILE A 257 8.26 24.91 19.48
CA ILE A 257 7.38 23.96 20.12
C ILE A 257 7.37 24.39 21.59
N PRO A 258 6.20 24.68 22.20
CA PRO A 258 6.16 24.99 23.62
C PRO A 258 6.91 23.89 24.37
N HIS A 259 8.01 24.28 25.03
CA HIS A 259 8.91 23.35 25.74
C HIS A 259 8.25 22.68 26.95
N ASP A 260 7.02 23.10 27.27
CA ASP A 260 6.17 22.40 28.21
C ASP A 260 5.59 21.18 27.49
N ILE A 261 6.24 20.03 27.68
CA ILE A 261 5.65 18.70 27.41
C ILE A 261 4.48 18.54 28.39
N VAL A 262 3.38 19.24 28.10
CA VAL A 262 2.12 18.99 28.77
C VAL A 262 1.67 17.62 28.29
N ASN A 263 1.45 16.75 29.27
CA ASN A 263 0.85 15.44 29.14
C ASN A 263 -0.59 15.64 28.65
N ASP A 264 -0.73 15.88 27.36
CA ASP A 264 -1.97 16.18 26.67
C ASP A 264 -2.29 15.02 25.75
N ASP A 265 -2.73 13.94 26.37
CA ASP A 265 -3.29 12.78 25.68
C ASP A 265 -4.78 13.05 25.34
N ASP A 266 -5.21 14.31 25.18
CA ASP A 266 -6.55 14.63 24.68
C ASP A 266 -6.64 14.30 23.17
N PRO A 267 -7.59 13.46 22.73
CA PRO A 267 -7.72 13.07 21.33
C PRO A 267 -8.13 14.21 20.38
N SER A 268 -8.46 15.40 20.90
CA SER A 268 -8.77 16.61 20.12
C SER A 268 -7.55 17.42 19.69
N HIS A 269 -6.36 17.13 20.24
CA HIS A 269 -5.11 17.81 19.89
C HIS A 269 -4.05 16.82 19.39
N SER A 270 -2.95 17.36 18.85
CA SER A 270 -1.81 16.54 18.44
C SER A 270 -1.09 15.95 19.65
N ASN A 271 -0.81 14.64 19.63
CA ASN A 271 -0.08 13.99 20.71
C ASN A 271 1.43 14.30 20.71
N LEU A 272 2.12 13.77 21.73
CA LEU A 272 3.56 13.93 21.89
C LEU A 272 4.35 13.38 20.70
N GLY A 273 3.90 12.28 20.09
CA GLY A 273 4.62 11.63 18.99
C GLY A 273 4.69 12.52 17.77
N TYR A 274 3.55 13.09 17.39
CA TYR A 274 3.50 14.10 16.35
C TYR A 274 4.43 15.28 16.66
N ARG A 275 4.38 15.82 17.90
CA ARG A 275 5.19 16.98 18.29
C ARG A 275 6.70 16.70 18.29
N MET A 276 7.11 15.52 18.77
CA MET A 276 8.53 15.14 18.88
C MET A 276 9.16 14.82 17.53
N PHE A 277 8.43 14.11 16.66
CA PHE A 277 8.99 13.55 15.44
C PHE A 277 8.60 14.29 14.17
N ARG A 278 7.71 15.28 14.25
CA ARG A 278 7.50 16.24 13.16
C ARG A 278 8.77 17.06 12.98
N ASN A 279 9.39 16.97 11.81
CA ASN A 279 10.56 17.80 11.51
C ASN A 279 10.15 19.22 11.11
N ALA A 280 10.20 20.16 12.06
CA ALA A 280 9.89 21.57 11.81
C ALA A 280 10.83 22.23 10.78
N SER A 281 12.06 21.72 10.63
CA SER A 281 13.09 22.33 9.76
C SER A 281 13.06 21.85 8.30
N LYS A 282 12.45 20.69 8.02
CA LYS A 282 12.46 20.04 6.69
C LYS A 282 11.08 19.82 6.08
N SER A 283 10.02 20.00 6.84
CA SER A 283 8.66 19.70 6.40
C SER A 283 7.82 20.96 6.45
N GLY A 284 7.22 21.31 5.31
CA GLY A 284 6.19 22.36 5.25
C GLY A 284 5.01 22.05 6.18
N LEU A 285 3.91 22.79 6.02
CA LEU A 285 2.76 22.68 6.92
C LEU A 285 2.27 21.23 7.01
N TYR A 286 2.29 20.53 5.87
CA TYR A 286 1.99 19.12 5.71
C TYR A 286 3.26 18.33 5.35
N MET A 287 3.41 17.12 5.91
CA MET A 287 4.52 16.21 5.61
C MET A 287 4.24 15.47 4.30
N ARG A 288 5.06 15.75 3.29
CA ARG A 288 4.94 15.13 1.97
C ARG A 288 5.42 13.67 1.99
N THR A 289 4.89 12.88 1.06
CA THR A 289 5.22 11.47 0.82
C THR A 289 6.34 11.30 -0.22
N SER A 290 6.58 12.29 -1.08
CA SER A 290 7.44 12.14 -2.26
C SER A 290 8.95 11.96 -1.99
N LEU A 291 9.57 11.25 -2.93
CA LEU A 291 10.81 10.47 -2.91
C LEU A 291 12.14 11.21 -2.74
N GLY A 292 12.09 12.53 -2.56
CA GLY A 292 13.28 13.32 -2.28
C GLY A 292 13.59 13.47 -0.79
N TYR A 293 12.60 13.25 0.09
CA TYR A 293 12.65 13.80 1.45
C TYR A 293 11.78 13.04 2.45
N SER A 294 12.08 11.79 2.83
CA SER A 294 11.43 11.31 4.05
C SER A 294 12.05 10.07 4.69
N GLN A 295 12.44 10.22 5.95
CA GLN A 295 12.57 9.13 6.93
C GLN A 295 11.16 8.65 7.39
N TYR A 296 10.11 9.31 6.91
CA TYR A 296 8.74 9.20 7.38
C TYR A 296 8.02 7.90 7.04
N PRO A 297 8.30 7.15 5.96
CA PRO A 297 7.65 5.85 5.75
C PRO A 297 7.85 4.91 6.94
N ALA A 298 9.06 4.89 7.53
CA ALA A 298 9.35 4.10 8.72
C ALA A 298 8.55 4.57 9.94
N MET A 299 8.49 5.88 10.17
CA MET A 299 7.75 6.46 11.29
C MET A 299 6.23 6.25 11.14
N ARG A 300 5.70 6.44 9.93
CA ARG A 300 4.29 6.22 9.58
C ARG A 300 3.90 4.76 9.72
N GLN A 301 4.76 3.83 9.32
CA GLN A 301 4.55 2.40 9.55
C GLN A 301 4.44 2.06 11.04
N LEU A 302 5.18 2.77 11.90
CA LEU A 302 5.07 2.64 13.36
C LEU A 302 3.88 3.39 13.97
N GLY A 303 3.15 4.21 13.19
CA GLY A 303 2.00 4.96 13.68
C GLY A 303 2.35 5.96 14.76
N TYR A 304 3.52 6.61 14.68
CA TYR A 304 4.07 7.48 15.72
C TYR A 304 3.08 8.56 16.24
N VAL A 305 2.17 9.02 15.39
CA VAL A 305 1.11 10.01 15.70
C VAL A 305 -0.09 9.45 16.47
N PHE A 306 -0.08 8.18 16.87
CA PHE A 306 -1.17 7.59 17.66
C PHE A 306 -0.77 7.22 19.07
N TRP A 307 0.52 7.25 19.40
CA TRP A 307 0.99 6.81 20.70
C TRP A 307 0.80 7.92 21.74
N ASP A 308 0.19 7.54 22.86
CA ASP A 308 0.10 8.42 24.01
C ASP A 308 1.48 8.66 24.63
N THR A 309 1.56 9.74 25.39
CA THR A 309 2.79 10.18 26.05
C THR A 309 3.43 9.06 26.86
N SER A 310 2.64 8.32 27.64
CA SER A 310 3.12 7.21 28.47
C SER A 310 3.77 6.07 27.66
N ARG A 311 3.30 5.82 26.44
CA ARG A 311 3.86 4.79 25.55
C ARG A 311 5.07 5.30 24.79
N ILE A 312 5.06 6.56 24.35
CA ILE A 312 6.20 7.15 23.64
C ILE A 312 7.44 7.19 24.53
N VAL A 313 7.29 7.47 25.82
CA VAL A 313 8.40 7.48 26.77
C VAL A 313 8.85 6.09 27.20
N SER A 314 8.09 5.04 26.86
CA SER A 314 8.52 3.65 27.11
C SER A 314 9.80 3.37 26.33
N PRO A 315 10.85 2.81 26.96
CA PRO A 315 12.11 2.50 26.29
C PRO A 315 11.91 1.68 25.01
N GLU A 316 11.07 0.64 25.06
CA GLU A 316 10.83 -0.26 23.92
C GLU A 316 10.22 0.42 22.68
N VAL A 317 9.35 1.41 22.90
CA VAL A 317 8.69 2.16 21.82
C VAL A 317 9.59 3.31 21.37
N SER A 318 10.16 4.04 22.32
CA SER A 318 11.06 5.17 22.08
C SER A 318 12.26 4.76 21.24
N GLU A 319 12.91 3.65 21.57
CA GLU A 319 14.06 3.14 20.82
C GLU A 319 13.71 2.83 19.36
N LYS A 320 12.56 2.21 19.11
CA LYS A 320 12.09 1.90 17.74
C LYS A 320 11.76 3.17 16.94
N LEU A 321 11.11 4.14 17.57
CA LEU A 321 10.79 5.42 16.94
C LEU A 321 12.06 6.24 16.65
N LEU A 322 13.02 6.26 17.58
CA LEU A 322 14.31 6.92 17.36
C LEU A 322 15.11 6.25 16.25
N ALA A 323 15.16 4.92 16.21
CA ALA A 323 15.82 4.18 15.14
C ALA A 323 15.16 4.46 13.78
N ALA A 324 13.83 4.47 13.71
CA ALA A 324 13.10 4.82 12.50
C ALA A 324 13.34 6.28 12.07
N ALA A 325 13.40 7.22 13.01
CA ALA A 325 13.72 8.63 12.74
C ALA A 325 15.16 8.84 12.27
N GLN A 326 16.09 7.96 12.67
CA GLN A 326 17.50 8.01 12.27
C GLN A 326 17.82 7.19 11.01
N MET A 327 16.83 6.50 10.44
CA MET A 327 16.99 5.68 9.24
C MET A 327 17.58 6.50 8.09
N SER A 328 18.59 5.92 7.41
CA SER A 328 19.19 6.57 6.25
C SER A 328 18.21 6.61 5.06
N LEU A 329 18.41 7.55 4.13
CA LEU A 329 17.56 7.64 2.94
C LEU A 329 17.66 6.37 2.08
N ASP A 330 18.84 5.80 1.93
CA ASP A 330 19.08 4.60 1.12
C ASP A 330 18.42 3.37 1.76
N GLU A 331 18.53 3.23 3.08
CA GLU A 331 17.83 2.17 3.82
C GLU A 331 16.31 2.33 3.72
N SER A 332 15.80 3.54 3.85
CA SER A 332 14.37 3.83 3.69
C SER A 332 13.87 3.48 2.28
N LYS A 333 14.61 3.87 1.25
CA LYS A 333 14.30 3.52 -0.15
C LYS A 333 14.29 2.01 -0.36
N LEU A 334 15.33 1.30 0.07
CA LEU A 334 15.40 -0.16 -0.10
C LEU A 334 14.22 -0.87 0.60
N ARG A 335 13.84 -0.38 1.78
CA ARG A 335 12.79 -0.99 2.59
C ARG A 335 11.38 -0.66 2.09
N PHE A 336 11.11 0.59 1.72
CA PHE A 336 9.76 1.08 1.46
C PHE A 336 9.47 1.44 0.01
N ASP A 337 10.49 1.69 -0.82
CA ASP A 337 10.33 2.00 -2.23
C ASP A 337 10.66 0.78 -3.11
N ARG A 338 9.62 0.17 -3.66
CA ARG A 338 9.73 -1.05 -4.47
C ARG A 338 10.54 -0.84 -5.76
N ARG A 339 10.68 0.40 -6.24
CA ARG A 339 11.47 0.73 -7.43
C ARG A 339 12.97 0.45 -7.27
N TRP A 340 13.45 0.37 -6.03
CA TRP A 340 14.85 0.07 -5.72
C TRP A 340 15.13 -1.42 -5.58
N ARG A 341 14.11 -2.28 -5.75
CA ARG A 341 14.24 -3.73 -5.67
C ARG A 341 14.34 -4.31 -7.09
N GLU A 342 15.16 -5.35 -7.26
CA GLU A 342 15.24 -6.09 -8.53
C GLU A 342 13.90 -6.69 -8.92
N THR A 343 13.51 -6.61 -10.19
CA THR A 343 12.26 -7.19 -10.71
C THR A 343 12.35 -8.71 -10.85
N ALA A 344 11.20 -9.39 -10.96
CA ALA A 344 11.20 -10.81 -11.32
C ALA A 344 11.76 -11.01 -12.74
N GLU A 345 11.48 -10.09 -13.67
CA GLU A 345 12.09 -10.06 -15.00
C GLU A 345 13.62 -9.94 -14.93
N ASP A 346 14.17 -9.04 -14.12
CA ASP A 346 15.62 -8.85 -13.97
C ASP A 346 16.28 -10.08 -13.33
N ARG A 347 15.63 -10.69 -12.34
CA ARG A 347 16.12 -11.90 -11.67
C ARG A 347 16.08 -13.14 -12.57
N LEU A 348 15.15 -13.19 -13.52
CA LEU A 348 14.99 -14.28 -14.49
C LEU A 348 15.60 -13.95 -15.86
N LYS A 349 16.37 -12.87 -15.96
CA LYS A 349 16.92 -12.37 -17.22
C LYS A 349 17.69 -13.45 -17.98
N GLY A 350 17.32 -13.64 -19.24
CA GLY A 350 17.94 -14.63 -20.13
C GLY A 350 17.34 -16.03 -20.03
N THR A 351 16.38 -16.26 -19.13
CA THR A 351 15.60 -17.50 -19.07
C THR A 351 14.69 -17.62 -20.29
N LYS A 352 14.54 -18.84 -20.80
CA LYS A 352 13.58 -19.17 -21.85
C LYS A 352 12.68 -20.32 -21.41
N LEU A 353 11.42 -20.27 -21.83
CA LEU A 353 10.39 -21.25 -21.49
C LEU A 353 9.72 -21.77 -22.76
N PRO A 354 9.31 -23.05 -22.81
CA PRO A 354 8.40 -23.50 -23.85
C PRO A 354 7.12 -22.67 -23.82
N LYS A 355 6.58 -22.34 -25.01
CA LYS A 355 5.36 -21.53 -25.15
C LYS A 355 4.22 -21.97 -24.23
N GLU A 356 3.93 -23.27 -24.17
CA GLU A 356 2.87 -23.82 -23.32
C GLU A 356 3.10 -23.57 -21.81
N GLN A 357 4.36 -23.54 -21.37
CA GLN A 357 4.70 -23.25 -19.98
C GLN A 357 4.57 -21.75 -19.69
N PHE A 358 4.92 -20.90 -20.65
CA PHE A 358 4.73 -19.46 -20.54
C PHE A 358 3.23 -19.13 -20.42
N GLU A 359 2.39 -19.65 -21.31
CA GLU A 359 0.92 -19.49 -21.26
C GLU A 359 0.27 -20.07 -20.00
N ARG A 360 0.87 -21.13 -19.41
CA ARG A 360 0.43 -21.64 -18.10
C ARG A 360 0.74 -20.63 -16.99
N ILE A 361 1.95 -20.08 -17.00
CA ILE A 361 2.41 -19.11 -16.02
C ILE A 361 1.58 -17.82 -16.10
N GLU A 362 1.29 -17.34 -17.31
CA GLU A 362 0.39 -16.19 -17.51
C GLU A 362 -0.99 -16.42 -16.90
N ARG A 363 -1.61 -17.59 -17.14
CA ARG A 363 -2.91 -17.90 -16.54
C ARG A 363 -2.90 -18.05 -15.02
N GLU A 364 -1.78 -18.41 -14.43
CA GLU A 364 -1.66 -18.62 -12.98
C GLU A 364 -1.32 -17.32 -12.24
N PHE A 365 -0.45 -16.50 -12.81
CA PHE A 365 0.14 -15.33 -12.15
C PHE A 365 -0.25 -13.99 -12.79
N GLY A 366 -0.69 -13.98 -14.04
CA GLY A 366 -1.03 -12.78 -14.78
C GLY A 366 -2.33 -12.11 -14.32
N SER A 367 -2.63 -10.98 -14.96
CA SER A 367 -3.88 -10.24 -14.73
C SER A 367 -5.09 -11.09 -15.13
N LEU A 368 -6.16 -10.97 -14.34
CA LEU A 368 -7.44 -11.63 -14.61
C LEU A 368 -8.40 -10.74 -15.40
N LEU A 369 -7.87 -9.77 -16.18
CA LEU A 369 -8.71 -9.00 -17.09
C LEU A 369 -9.54 -9.97 -17.93
N PHE A 370 -10.86 -9.82 -17.82
CA PHE A 370 -11.85 -10.77 -18.29
C PHE A 370 -11.50 -11.34 -19.66
N ASP A 371 -11.30 -12.66 -19.73
CA ASP A 371 -11.48 -13.40 -20.96
C ASP A 371 -12.89 -13.07 -21.48
N ASP A 372 -12.97 -12.38 -22.62
CA ASP A 372 -14.20 -12.04 -23.33
C ASP A 372 -15.16 -13.26 -23.38
N GLN A 373 -16.44 -13.04 -23.03
CA GLN A 373 -17.53 -13.85 -23.57
C GLN A 373 -18.16 -13.16 -24.78
#